data_AF-A0A832J601-F1
#
_entry.id   AF-A0A832J601-F1
#
_cell.length_a   1.000
_cell.length_b   1.000
_cell.length_c   1.000
_cell.angle_alpha   90.00
_cell.angle_beta   90.00
_cell.angle_gamma   90.00
#
_symmetry.space_group_name_H-M   'P 1'
#
loop_
_entity.id
_entity.type
_entity.pdbx_description
1 polymer ?
#
loop_
_entity_poly.entity_id
_entity_poly.type
_entity_poly.pdbx_seq_one_letter_code
_entity_poly.pdbx_strand_id
1 'polypeptide(L)'
;KWEIFTHGGRKPTGLDAIDWARKMVDYGAGEILLTSMDRDGTRDGFDLDLTRAVSEAVSVPVIASGGVGNLEHLADGVEQGKADAVLAASIFHFGEYSVGQAKQCMAGRGIEVRL
;
A
#
# COMPACT_ATOMS: atom_id res chain seq x y z
N LYS A 1 11.66 12.37 -3.53
CA LYS A 1 11.70 11.45 -4.68
C LYS A 1 11.84 10.06 -4.13
N TRP A 2 11.02 9.13 -4.61
CA TRP A 2 11.05 7.73 -4.19
C TRP A 2 11.76 6.93 -5.27
N GLU A 3 12.73 6.10 -4.89
CA GLU A 3 13.54 5.34 -5.85
C GLU A 3 13.08 3.87 -5.89
N ILE A 4 13.06 3.29 -7.08
CA ILE A 4 12.81 1.85 -7.25
C ILE A 4 14.05 1.04 -6.86
N PHE A 5 13.84 0.01 -6.05
CA PHE A 5 14.84 -0.98 -5.69
C PHE A 5 14.49 -2.36 -6.26
N THR A 6 15.52 -3.15 -6.54
CA THR A 6 15.39 -4.55 -6.98
C THR A 6 16.20 -5.48 -6.09
N HIS A 7 16.11 -6.79 -6.34
CA HIS A 7 16.85 -7.83 -5.60
C HIS A 7 16.52 -7.84 -4.10
N GLY A 8 15.23 -7.67 -3.76
CA GLY A 8 14.75 -7.60 -2.37
C GLY A 8 15.17 -6.31 -1.67
N GLY A 9 15.04 -5.16 -2.34
CA GLY A 9 15.33 -3.85 -1.74
C GLY A 9 16.82 -3.48 -1.67
N ARG A 10 17.73 -4.29 -2.21
CA ARG A 10 19.18 -4.11 -2.04
C ARG A 10 19.87 -3.35 -3.15
N LYS A 11 19.29 -3.33 -4.36
CA LYS A 11 19.92 -2.73 -5.53
C LYS A 11 19.11 -1.52 -6.01
N PRO A 12 19.62 -0.28 -5.81
CA PRO A 12 19.02 0.92 -6.37
C PRO A 12 19.06 0.88 -7.90
N THR A 13 18.06 1.48 -8.54
CA THR A 13 17.93 1.49 -10.02
C THR A 13 18.12 2.88 -10.64
N GLY A 14 18.09 3.94 -9.84
CA GLY A 14 18.04 5.33 -10.27
C GLY A 14 16.69 5.79 -10.84
N LEU A 15 15.67 4.92 -10.83
CA LEU A 15 14.35 5.21 -11.38
C LEU A 15 13.43 5.80 -10.29
N ASP A 16 12.71 6.87 -10.65
CA ASP A 16 11.65 7.41 -9.79
C ASP A 16 10.44 6.47 -9.78
N ALA A 17 9.90 6.21 -8.59
CA ALA A 17 8.82 5.25 -8.40
C ALA A 17 7.52 5.64 -9.12
N ILE A 18 7.20 6.93 -9.21
CA ILE A 18 5.97 7.41 -9.86
C ILE A 18 6.11 7.27 -11.37
N ASP A 19 7.24 7.72 -11.92
CA ASP A 19 7.52 7.59 -13.36
C ASP A 19 7.58 6.12 -13.78
N TRP A 20 8.13 5.26 -12.92
CA TRP A 20 8.17 3.83 -13.17
C TRP A 20 6.77 3.20 -13.13
N ALA A 21 5.93 3.57 -12.15
CA ALA A 21 4.55 3.11 -12.05
C ALA A 21 3.77 3.44 -13.33
N ARG A 22 3.83 4.69 -13.81
CA ARG A 22 3.21 5.11 -15.08
C ARG A 22 3.68 4.27 -16.25
N LYS A 23 5.00 4.09 -16.38
CA LYS A 23 5.58 3.30 -17.46
C LYS A 23 5.13 1.84 -17.45
N MET A 24 4.97 1.23 -16.28
CA MET A 24 4.48 -0.16 -16.18
C MET A 24 3.01 -0.27 -16.60
N VAL A 25 2.20 0.74 -16.27
CA VAL A 25 0.81 0.82 -16.73
C VAL A 25 0.73 1.01 -18.24
N ASP A 26 1.56 1.87 -18.82
CA ASP A 26 1.68 2.02 -20.28
C ASP A 26 2.10 0.71 -20.97
N TYR A 27 2.84 -0.15 -20.28
CA TYR A 27 3.23 -1.48 -20.74
C TYR A 27 2.16 -2.56 -20.51
N GLY A 28 1.01 -2.19 -19.94
CA GLY A 28 -0.13 -3.08 -19.76
C GLY A 28 -0.23 -3.74 -18.39
N ALA A 29 0.48 -3.25 -17.36
CA ALA A 29 0.24 -3.68 -15.99
C ALA A 29 -1.21 -3.31 -15.59
N GLY A 30 -1.97 -4.30 -15.08
CA GLY A 30 -3.37 -4.12 -14.69
C GLY A 30 -3.59 -3.71 -13.24
N GLU A 31 -2.54 -3.72 -12.41
CA GLU A 31 -2.57 -3.37 -10.99
C GLU A 31 -1.14 -3.11 -10.50
N ILE A 32 -0.96 -2.30 -9.45
CA ILE A 32 0.33 -2.04 -8.80
C ILE A 32 0.28 -2.46 -7.33
N LEU A 33 1.12 -3.41 -6.95
CA LEU A 33 1.44 -3.66 -5.54
C LEU A 33 2.59 -2.73 -5.11
N LEU A 34 2.26 -1.73 -4.29
CA LEU A 34 3.19 -0.69 -3.88
C LEU A 34 3.68 -0.93 -2.46
N THR A 35 4.92 -1.40 -2.33
CA THR A 35 5.58 -1.60 -1.03
C THR A 35 6.57 -0.49 -0.74
N SER A 36 6.38 0.25 0.35
CA SER A 36 7.37 1.22 0.85
C SER A 36 8.43 0.49 1.70
N MET A 37 9.68 0.50 1.24
CA MET A 37 10.80 -0.07 1.99
C MET A 37 11.07 0.66 3.31
N ASP A 38 10.83 1.97 3.36
CA ASP A 38 11.05 2.80 4.56
C ASP A 38 10.04 2.48 5.67
N ARG A 39 8.86 1.96 5.30
CA ARG A 39 7.80 1.58 6.23
C ARG A 39 7.75 0.09 6.50
N ASP A 40 8.30 -0.74 5.62
CA ASP A 40 8.17 -2.19 5.78
C ASP A 40 8.80 -2.68 7.09
N GLY A 41 8.06 -3.52 7.82
CA GLY A 41 8.45 -4.00 9.16
C GLY A 41 8.40 -2.98 10.31
N THR A 42 8.19 -1.68 10.07
CA THR A 42 8.19 -0.64 11.13
C THR A 42 6.97 -0.68 12.02
N ARG A 43 5.81 -1.10 11.46
CA ARG A 43 4.49 -1.06 12.11
C ARG A 43 3.94 0.36 12.35
N ASP A 44 4.53 1.39 11.72
CA ASP A 44 4.14 2.81 11.89
C ASP A 44 3.11 3.32 10.86
N GLY A 45 2.53 2.41 10.07
CA GLY A 45 1.57 2.72 9.01
C GLY A 45 2.19 2.71 7.63
N PHE A 46 1.34 2.82 6.61
CA PHE A 46 1.77 2.93 5.23
C PHE A 46 2.51 4.26 4.98
N ASP A 47 3.27 4.30 3.89
CA ASP A 47 3.78 5.56 3.36
C ASP A 47 2.65 6.26 2.58
N LEU A 48 1.84 7.06 3.27
CA LEU A 48 0.64 7.68 2.71
C LEU A 48 0.95 8.67 1.59
N ASP A 49 2.07 9.38 1.67
CA ASP A 49 2.49 10.34 0.63
C ASP A 49 2.89 9.60 -0.65
N LEU A 50 3.69 8.53 -0.52
CA LEU A 50 4.03 7.67 -1.66
C LEU A 50 2.79 7.02 -2.25
N THR A 51 1.94 6.44 -1.39
CA THR A 51 0.74 5.73 -1.82
C THR A 51 -0.20 6.65 -2.59
N ARG A 52 -0.44 7.86 -2.07
CA ARG A 52 -1.25 8.87 -2.76
C ARG A 52 -0.63 9.27 -4.08
N ALA A 53 0.66 9.59 -4.08
CA ALA A 53 1.33 10.07 -5.28
C ALA A 53 1.30 9.04 -6.42
N VAL A 54 1.42 7.74 -6.12
CA VAL A 54 1.30 6.68 -7.12
C VAL A 54 -0.17 6.48 -7.53
N SER A 55 -1.10 6.39 -6.57
CA SER A 55 -2.53 6.15 -6.85
C SER A 55 -3.14 7.25 -7.72
N GLU A 56 -2.77 8.51 -7.49
CA GLU A 56 -3.22 9.64 -8.33
C GLU A 56 -2.50 9.72 -9.69
N ALA A 57 -1.36 9.04 -9.84
CA ALA A 57 -0.55 9.08 -11.05
C ALA A 57 -0.87 8.00 -12.08
N VAL A 58 -1.61 6.95 -11.70
CA VAL A 58 -1.92 5.82 -12.56
C VAL A 58 -3.43 5.58 -12.67
N SER A 59 -3.86 4.94 -13.75
CA SER A 59 -5.28 4.64 -14.01
C SER A 59 -5.71 3.24 -13.58
N VAL A 60 -4.80 2.44 -13.02
CA VAL A 60 -5.06 1.07 -12.58
C VAL A 60 -5.08 0.98 -11.06
N PRO A 61 -5.71 -0.05 -10.47
CA PRO A 61 -5.76 -0.19 -9.03
C PRO A 61 -4.37 -0.22 -8.38
N VAL A 62 -4.28 0.38 -7.18
CA VAL A 62 -3.06 0.37 -6.35
C VAL A 62 -3.35 -0.33 -5.02
N ILE A 63 -2.48 -1.28 -4.67
CA ILE A 63 -2.48 -1.97 -3.38
C ILE A 63 -1.39 -1.36 -2.50
N ALA A 64 -1.77 -0.72 -1.39
CA ALA A 64 -0.82 -0.24 -0.39
C ALA A 64 -0.22 -1.41 0.41
N SER A 65 1.10 -1.42 0.59
CA SER A 65 1.83 -2.48 1.28
C SER A 65 3.03 -1.92 2.08
N GLY A 66 3.34 -2.58 3.20
CA GLY A 66 4.47 -2.25 4.08
C GLY A 66 4.10 -1.28 5.21
N GLY A 67 4.32 -1.71 6.45
CA GLY A 67 4.25 -0.84 7.64
C GLY A 67 2.98 -0.91 8.50
N VAL A 68 1.99 -1.73 8.16
CA VAL A 68 0.77 -1.85 8.99
C VAL A 68 1.08 -2.40 10.38
N GLY A 69 0.65 -1.67 11.42
CA GLY A 69 0.79 -2.07 12.83
C GLY A 69 -0.53 -2.20 13.58
N ASN A 70 -1.58 -1.54 13.12
CA ASN A 70 -2.93 -1.57 13.69
C ASN A 70 -3.99 -1.47 12.58
N LEU A 71 -5.27 -1.55 12.95
CA LEU A 71 -6.39 -1.52 12.00
C LEU A 71 -6.63 -0.14 11.38
N GLU A 72 -6.31 0.95 12.09
CA GLU A 72 -6.51 2.31 11.57
C GLU A 72 -5.62 2.58 10.36
N HIS A 73 -4.39 2.04 10.37
CA HIS A 73 -3.47 2.14 9.24
C HIS A 73 -4.06 1.55 7.94
N LEU A 74 -4.91 0.52 8.04
CA LEU A 74 -5.60 -0.06 6.88
C LEU A 74 -6.55 0.95 6.24
N ALA A 75 -7.36 1.62 7.07
CA ALA A 75 -8.30 2.62 6.57
C ALA A 75 -7.58 3.88 6.08
N ASP A 76 -6.48 4.28 6.71
CA ASP A 76 -5.68 5.42 6.24
C ASP A 76 -5.07 5.18 4.85
N GLY A 77 -4.64 3.95 4.56
CA GLY A 77 -4.16 3.57 3.22
C GLY A 77 -5.19 3.86 2.12
N VAL A 78 -6.47 3.66 2.40
CA VAL A 78 -7.57 3.93 1.46
C VAL A 78 -7.95 5.41 1.45
N GLU A 79 -8.31 5.98 2.61
CA GLU A 79 -8.87 7.34 2.67
C GLU A 79 -7.84 8.42 2.35
N GLN A 80 -6.65 8.28 2.92
CA GLN A 80 -5.56 9.25 2.81
C GLN A 80 -4.57 8.86 1.71
N GLY A 81 -4.22 7.58 1.61
CA GLY A 81 -3.33 7.06 0.59
C GLY A 81 -3.98 6.88 -0.79
N LYS A 82 -5.32 6.95 -0.89
CA LYS A 82 -6.07 6.75 -2.14
C LYS A 82 -5.88 5.38 -2.79
N ALA A 83 -5.42 4.39 -2.03
CA ALA A 83 -5.29 3.02 -2.52
C ALA A 83 -6.66 2.36 -2.67
N ASP A 84 -6.80 1.52 -3.70
CA ASP A 84 -7.99 0.70 -3.94
C ASP A 84 -8.04 -0.53 -3.05
N ALA A 85 -6.87 -1.02 -2.62
CA ALA A 85 -6.74 -2.14 -1.70
C ALA A 85 -5.56 -1.95 -0.75
N VAL A 86 -5.56 -2.73 0.34
CA VAL A 86 -4.51 -2.72 1.36
C VAL A 86 -4.06 -4.14 1.67
N LEU A 87 -2.75 -4.31 1.84
CA LEU A 87 -2.11 -5.58 2.18
C LEU A 87 -1.40 -5.45 3.53
N ALA A 88 -1.72 -6.36 4.44
CA ALA A 88 -1.01 -6.52 5.71
C ALA A 88 -0.70 -7.99 5.97
N ALA A 89 0.47 -8.27 6.56
CA ALA A 89 0.91 -9.62 6.89
C ALA A 89 1.00 -9.84 8.40
N SER A 90 1.91 -9.13 9.09
CA SER A 90 2.27 -9.39 10.49
C SER A 90 1.07 -9.37 11.45
N ILE A 91 0.19 -8.36 11.33
CA ILE A 91 -0.96 -8.21 12.22
C ILE A 91 -1.97 -9.38 12.15
N PHE A 92 -2.01 -10.09 11.00
CA PHE A 92 -2.86 -11.26 10.81
C PHE A 92 -2.10 -12.56 11.11
N HIS A 93 -0.84 -12.65 10.69
CA HIS A 93 -0.01 -13.84 10.90
C HIS A 93 0.18 -14.16 12.39
N PHE A 94 0.37 -13.13 13.23
CA PHE A 94 0.51 -13.28 14.67
C PHE A 94 -0.83 -13.31 15.43
N GLY A 95 -1.96 -13.27 14.73
CA GLY A 95 -3.30 -13.33 15.34
C GLY A 95 -3.65 -12.14 16.23
N GLU A 96 -2.95 -11.01 16.10
CA GLU A 96 -3.25 -9.79 16.83
C GLU A 96 -4.61 -9.22 16.44
N TYR A 97 -4.94 -9.31 15.14
CA TYR A 97 -6.23 -8.99 14.59
C TYR A 97 -6.68 -10.07 13.60
N SER A 98 -7.98 -10.14 13.39
CA SER A 98 -8.60 -10.95 12.33
C SER A 98 -8.97 -10.08 11.13
N VAL A 99 -9.13 -10.72 9.97
CA VAL A 99 -9.68 -10.07 8.77
C VAL A 99 -11.09 -9.52 9.03
N GLY A 100 -11.88 -10.17 9.89
CA GLY A 100 -13.21 -9.69 10.31
C GLY A 100 -13.13 -8.37 11.07
N GLN A 101 -12.22 -8.24 12.03
CA GLN A 101 -11.99 -6.98 12.75
C GLN A 101 -11.49 -5.87 11.83
N ALA A 102 -10.61 -6.19 10.89
CA ALA A 102 -10.16 -5.24 9.88
C ALA A 102 -11.32 -4.69 9.04
N LYS A 103 -12.17 -5.58 8.51
CA LYS A 103 -13.37 -5.19 7.75
C LYS A 103 -14.33 -4.36 8.59
N GLN A 104 -14.57 -4.73 9.85
CA GLN A 104 -15.43 -3.95 10.75
C GLN A 104 -14.87 -2.55 11.01
N CYS A 105 -13.55 -2.42 11.21
CA CYS A 105 -12.89 -1.14 11.38
C CYS A 105 -13.03 -0.25 10.14
N MET A 106 -12.76 -0.81 8.95
CA MET A 106 -12.88 -0.09 7.68
C MET A 106 -14.34 0.32 7.39
N ALA A 107 -15.31 -0.59 7.60
CA ALA A 107 -16.73 -0.28 7.49
C ALA A 107 -17.16 0.81 8.48
N GLY A 108 -16.65 0.78 9.72
CA GLY A 108 -16.90 1.80 10.74
C GLY A 108 -16.39 3.19 10.36
N ARG A 109 -15.42 3.28 9.45
CA ARG A 109 -14.94 4.55 8.86
C ARG A 109 -15.63 4.91 7.53
N GLY A 110 -16.62 4.14 7.11
CA GLY A 110 -17.39 4.41 5.89
C GLY A 110 -16.74 3.88 4.61
N ILE A 111 -15.71 3.04 4.71
CA ILE A 111 -15.10 2.36 3.56
C ILE A 111 -15.98 1.16 3.21
N GLU A 112 -16.39 1.07 1.94
CA GLU A 112 -17.15 -0.08 1.45
C GLU A 112 -16.27 -1.33 1.44
N VAL A 113 -16.68 -2.34 2.20
CA VAL A 113 -15.99 -3.62 2.30
C VAL A 113 -16.99 -4.77 2.26
N ARG A 114 -16.56 -5.90 1.70
CA ARG A 114 -17.35 -7.13 1.73
C ARG A 114 -17.35 -7.72 3.14
N LEU A 115 -18.45 -7.60 3.88
CA LEU A 115 -18.63 -8.22 5.20
C LEU A 115 -18.87 -9.73 5.10
#